data_AF-A0A2S3ZXB5-F1
#
_entry.id   AF-A0A2S3ZXB5-F1
#
_cell.length_a   1.000
_cell.length_b   1.000
_cell.length_c   1.000
_cell.angle_alpha   90.00
_cell.angle_beta   90.00
_cell.angle_gamma   90.00
#
_symmetry.space_group_name_H-M   'P 1'
#
loop_
_entity.id
_entity.type
_entity.pdbx_description
1 polymer ?
#
loop_
_entity_poly.entity_id
_entity_poly.type
_entity_poly.pdbx_seq_one_letter_code
_entity_poly.pdbx_strand_id
1 'polypeptide(L)'
;MENAALDAKSQLRLQALSRWAEDAADAGHEVPTTVHLAQIAVAKSAEHAGIDSALVQTWAATLNWLMGQAAFGVTDPYLQLPDSLRVPAEVTAASQSVATQAAVDEPVAPGAEAAAATVEAAILENAAKPAKAVKSPALNAQEALPSSRTPKWESMAREQVLEAIKRYTKPLHDLKARDANEGDTRLVVTDILCEGLDYDKFRDLTTEYMVRQDFADYGVRIDKQLVAFIEVKRISQKLNERHLRQVQMYAVNEGIEWMVLTNGAVWQAYHLTGGLPVVVNMAFEIDLLGPASFEEKAEFMFLLHREALKRRRIDESWKHRAATEPGALLDVILSEAILDQMRKEVKRRTGTTTTPEALSEVIRTEIVDPKLIAKLFKS
;
A
#
# COMPACT_ATOMS: atom_id res chain seq x y z
N MET A 1 -27.36 -9.51 -21.74
CA MET A 1 -25.91 -9.51 -21.47
C MET A 1 -25.49 -10.96 -21.45
N GLU A 2 -24.78 -11.40 -22.49
CA GLU A 2 -24.29 -12.78 -22.59
C GLU A 2 -23.40 -13.10 -21.39
N ASN A 3 -23.65 -14.26 -20.80
CA ASN A 3 -22.98 -14.80 -19.64
C ASN A 3 -21.58 -15.25 -20.07
N ALA A 4 -20.65 -14.30 -20.22
CA ALA A 4 -19.24 -14.64 -20.36
C ALA A 4 -18.84 -15.45 -19.13
N ALA A 5 -18.46 -16.71 -19.33
CA ALA A 5 -18.04 -17.58 -18.23
C ALA A 5 -16.92 -16.87 -17.45
N LEU A 6 -17.18 -16.59 -16.16
CA LEU A 6 -16.21 -15.97 -15.27
C LEU A 6 -14.90 -16.77 -15.33
N ASP A 7 -13.76 -16.08 -15.44
CA ASP A 7 -12.47 -16.74 -15.34
C ASP A 7 -12.31 -17.42 -13.97
N ALA A 8 -11.45 -18.43 -13.87
CA ALA A 8 -11.29 -19.23 -12.65
C ALA A 8 -10.95 -18.38 -11.40
N LYS A 9 -10.23 -17.26 -11.55
CA LYS A 9 -9.92 -16.37 -10.42
C LYS A 9 -11.14 -15.56 -10.00
N SER A 10 -11.93 -15.08 -10.95
CA SER A 10 -13.18 -14.37 -10.68
C SER A 10 -14.22 -15.30 -10.05
N GLN A 11 -14.24 -16.59 -10.41
CA GLN A 11 -15.05 -17.61 -9.73
C GLN A 11 -14.64 -17.82 -8.27
N LEU A 12 -13.33 -17.95 -7.98
CA LEU A 12 -12.82 -18.08 -6.62
C LEU A 12 -13.19 -16.86 -5.75
N ARG A 13 -13.04 -15.64 -6.29
CA ARG A 13 -13.49 -14.42 -5.59
C ARG A 13 -14.98 -14.44 -5.31
N LEU A 14 -15.80 -14.76 -6.32
CA LEU A 14 -17.25 -14.81 -6.16
C LEU A 14 -17.67 -15.85 -5.11
N GLN A 15 -17.03 -17.02 -5.09
CA GLN A 15 -17.29 -18.05 -4.09
C GLN A 15 -16.98 -17.55 -2.67
N ALA A 16 -15.80 -16.94 -2.47
CA ALA A 16 -15.42 -16.36 -1.18
C ALA A 16 -16.41 -15.27 -0.70
N LEU A 17 -16.79 -14.36 -1.61
CA LEU A 17 -17.74 -13.29 -1.33
C LEU A 17 -19.13 -13.83 -1.00
N SER A 18 -19.59 -14.85 -1.73
CA SER A 18 -20.93 -15.43 -1.52
C SER A 18 -21.02 -16.14 -0.17
N ARG A 19 -19.98 -16.90 0.21
CA ARG A 19 -19.94 -17.58 1.53
C ARG A 19 -19.91 -16.60 2.69
N TRP A 20 -19.11 -15.54 2.60
CA TRP A 20 -19.14 -14.47 3.60
C TRP A 20 -20.52 -13.82 3.70
N ALA A 21 -21.18 -13.55 2.56
CA ALA A 21 -22.49 -12.90 2.57
C ALA A 21 -23.57 -13.77 3.23
N GLU A 22 -23.50 -15.10 3.07
CA GLU A 22 -24.35 -16.05 3.80
C GLU A 22 -24.13 -15.91 5.32
N ASP A 23 -22.89 -16.03 5.79
CA ASP A 23 -22.55 -15.94 7.22
C ASP A 23 -22.94 -14.58 7.84
N ALA A 24 -22.69 -13.48 7.12
CA ALA A 24 -23.02 -12.14 7.58
C ALA A 24 -24.54 -11.89 7.62
N ALA A 25 -25.29 -12.45 6.65
CA ALA A 25 -26.75 -12.41 6.67
C ALA A 25 -27.33 -13.24 7.82
N ASP A 26 -26.78 -14.43 8.10
CA ASP A 26 -27.15 -15.27 9.23
C ASP A 26 -26.85 -14.59 10.58
N ALA A 27 -25.81 -13.76 10.64
CA ALA A 27 -25.52 -12.88 11.78
C ALA A 27 -26.45 -11.65 11.89
N GLY A 28 -27.40 -11.47 10.95
CA GLY A 28 -28.38 -10.41 10.97
C GLY A 28 -27.92 -9.09 10.32
N HIS A 29 -26.83 -9.10 9.56
CA HIS A 29 -26.37 -7.91 8.84
C HIS A 29 -26.98 -7.82 7.44
N GLU A 30 -27.24 -6.59 6.97
CA GLU A 30 -27.53 -6.36 5.56
C GLU A 30 -26.25 -6.55 4.72
N VAL A 31 -26.38 -7.28 3.61
CA VAL A 31 -25.27 -7.65 2.73
C VAL A 31 -25.56 -7.31 1.27
N PRO A 32 -24.54 -7.00 0.44
CA PRO A 32 -24.73 -6.77 -0.98
C PRO A 32 -25.35 -7.99 -1.69
N THR A 33 -26.20 -7.74 -2.68
CA THR A 33 -26.86 -8.80 -3.46
C THR A 33 -25.86 -9.65 -4.24
N THR A 34 -26.26 -10.87 -4.63
CA THR A 34 -25.42 -11.76 -5.45
C THR A 34 -24.96 -11.11 -6.76
N VAL A 35 -25.78 -10.23 -7.35
CA VAL A 35 -25.43 -9.47 -8.56
C VAL A 35 -24.29 -8.49 -8.26
N HIS A 36 -24.36 -7.77 -7.15
CA HIS A 36 -23.29 -6.87 -6.72
C HIS A 36 -21.99 -7.64 -6.46
N LEU A 37 -22.05 -8.77 -5.76
CA LEU A 37 -20.88 -9.60 -5.45
C LEU A 37 -20.20 -10.13 -6.73
N ALA A 38 -20.98 -10.54 -7.74
CA ALA A 38 -20.45 -10.99 -9.02
C ALA A 38 -19.73 -9.86 -9.78
N GLN A 39 -20.30 -8.65 -9.81
CA GLN A 39 -19.67 -7.49 -10.41
C GLN A 39 -18.37 -7.10 -9.71
N ILE A 40 -18.36 -7.12 -8.37
CA ILE A 40 -17.19 -6.82 -7.54
C ILE A 40 -16.07 -7.85 -7.77
N ALA A 41 -16.41 -9.14 -7.83
CA ALA A 41 -15.45 -10.21 -8.10
C ALA A 41 -14.72 -10.05 -9.44
N VAL A 42 -15.42 -9.55 -10.47
CA VAL A 42 -14.85 -9.24 -11.79
C VAL A 42 -14.00 -7.96 -11.73
N ALA A 43 -14.49 -6.92 -11.07
CA ALA A 43 -13.83 -5.62 -10.96
C ALA A 43 -12.58 -5.63 -10.07
N LYS A 44 -12.45 -6.63 -9.18
CA LYS A 44 -11.33 -6.80 -8.22
C LYS A 44 -11.21 -5.66 -7.20
N SER A 45 -12.25 -4.83 -7.07
CA SER A 45 -12.34 -3.74 -6.10
C SER A 45 -13.81 -3.42 -5.89
N ALA A 46 -14.20 -3.25 -4.62
CA ALA A 46 -15.56 -2.86 -4.26
C ALA A 46 -15.88 -1.45 -4.79
N GLU A 47 -14.90 -0.54 -4.77
CA GLU A 47 -15.04 0.86 -5.15
C GLU A 47 -15.10 1.05 -6.68
N HIS A 48 -14.41 0.21 -7.44
CA HIS A 48 -14.31 0.33 -8.90
C HIS A 48 -15.29 -0.58 -9.66
N ALA A 49 -16.21 -1.25 -8.95
CA ALA A 49 -17.21 -2.12 -9.57
C ALA A 49 -18.31 -1.36 -10.33
N GLY A 50 -18.33 -0.02 -10.27
CA GLY A 50 -19.37 0.81 -10.87
C GLY A 50 -20.72 0.70 -10.15
N ILE A 51 -20.70 0.25 -8.89
CA ILE A 51 -21.88 0.07 -8.05
C ILE A 51 -21.92 1.23 -7.04
N ASP A 52 -22.85 2.16 -7.24
CA ASP A 52 -23.11 3.21 -6.26
C ASP A 52 -24.11 2.69 -5.21
N SER A 53 -23.60 1.98 -4.21
CA SER A 53 -24.38 1.42 -3.12
C SER A 53 -23.71 1.73 -1.79
N ALA A 54 -24.43 2.46 -0.93
CA ALA A 54 -23.98 2.74 0.44
C ALA A 54 -23.60 1.44 1.18
N LEU A 55 -24.36 0.37 0.94
CA LEU A 55 -24.11 -0.96 1.51
C LEU A 55 -22.77 -1.57 1.08
N VAL A 56 -22.39 -1.39 -0.19
CA VAL A 56 -21.08 -1.85 -0.70
C VAL A 56 -19.95 -1.02 -0.08
N GLN A 57 -20.14 0.29 0.10
CA GLN A 57 -19.15 1.15 0.74
C GLN A 57 -18.92 0.79 2.21
N THR A 58 -19.98 0.51 2.98
CA THR A 58 -19.87 0.06 4.38
C THR A 58 -19.10 -1.23 4.55
N TRP A 59 -19.10 -2.10 3.52
CA TRP A 59 -18.41 -3.39 3.52
C TRP A 59 -17.14 -3.40 2.66
N ALA A 60 -16.73 -2.26 2.08
CA ALA A 60 -15.65 -2.22 1.10
C ALA A 60 -14.34 -2.82 1.61
N ALA A 61 -13.98 -2.54 2.87
CA ALA A 61 -12.80 -3.13 3.51
C ALA A 61 -12.88 -4.66 3.59
N THR A 62 -14.03 -5.19 4.02
CA THR A 62 -14.30 -6.64 4.13
C THR A 62 -14.27 -7.32 2.76
N LEU A 63 -14.95 -6.73 1.77
CA LEU A 63 -15.01 -7.24 0.40
C LEU A 63 -13.63 -7.25 -0.26
N ASN A 64 -12.87 -6.17 -0.14
CA ASN A 64 -11.51 -6.08 -0.68
C ASN A 64 -10.56 -7.06 0.00
N TRP A 65 -10.68 -7.23 1.32
CA TRP A 65 -9.88 -8.22 2.05
C TRP A 65 -10.16 -9.64 1.54
N LEU A 66 -11.43 -10.05 1.46
CA LEU A 66 -11.82 -11.38 0.96
C LEU A 66 -11.34 -11.62 -0.48
N MET A 67 -11.47 -10.61 -1.35
CA MET A 67 -10.98 -10.71 -2.72
C MET A 67 -9.46 -10.86 -2.80
N GLY A 68 -8.72 -10.16 -1.93
CA GLY A 68 -7.28 -10.31 -1.79
C GLY A 68 -6.92 -11.75 -1.41
N GLN A 69 -7.51 -12.26 -0.33
CA GLN A 69 -7.27 -13.63 0.15
C GLN A 69 -7.62 -14.69 -0.92
N ALA A 70 -8.76 -14.53 -1.59
CA ALA A 70 -9.15 -15.41 -2.68
C ALA A 70 -8.16 -15.35 -3.88
N ALA A 71 -7.58 -14.17 -4.16
CA ALA A 71 -6.54 -14.03 -5.19
C ALA A 71 -5.22 -14.74 -4.82
N PHE A 72 -4.94 -14.91 -3.53
CA PHE A 72 -3.84 -15.73 -3.01
C PHE A 72 -4.15 -17.23 -3.00
N GLY A 73 -5.39 -17.62 -3.29
CA GLY A 73 -5.83 -19.02 -3.22
C GLY A 73 -6.03 -19.52 -1.80
N VAL A 74 -6.21 -18.60 -0.83
CA VAL A 74 -6.55 -18.97 0.54
C VAL A 74 -7.89 -19.70 0.54
N THR A 75 -7.92 -20.86 1.19
CA THR A 75 -9.12 -21.70 1.27
C THR A 75 -10.07 -21.13 2.33
N ASP A 76 -11.34 -20.97 1.96
CA ASP A 76 -12.41 -20.45 2.84
C ASP A 76 -12.02 -19.18 3.63
N PRO A 77 -11.65 -18.08 2.95
CA PRO A 77 -11.09 -16.90 3.61
C PRO A 77 -12.06 -16.22 4.58
N TYR A 78 -13.37 -16.41 4.41
CA TYR A 78 -14.41 -15.90 5.31
C TYR A 78 -14.30 -16.44 6.74
N LEU A 79 -13.72 -17.63 6.93
CA LEU A 79 -13.48 -18.19 8.28
C LEU A 79 -12.35 -17.46 9.02
N GLN A 80 -11.41 -16.87 8.28
CA GLN A 80 -10.24 -16.15 8.80
C GLN A 80 -10.48 -14.63 8.88
N LEU A 81 -11.73 -14.19 8.69
CA LEU A 81 -12.06 -12.77 8.67
C LEU A 81 -11.69 -12.10 10.01
N PRO A 82 -10.86 -11.03 10.00
CA PRO A 82 -10.52 -10.28 11.20
C PRO A 82 -11.77 -9.73 11.89
N ASP A 83 -11.79 -9.74 13.22
CA ASP A 83 -12.97 -9.29 14.00
C ASP A 83 -13.44 -7.88 13.63
N SER A 84 -12.50 -6.98 13.31
CA SER A 84 -12.80 -5.61 12.87
C SER A 84 -13.55 -5.53 11.54
N LEU A 85 -13.48 -6.58 10.72
CA LEU A 85 -14.15 -6.69 9.42
C LEU A 85 -15.42 -7.55 9.47
N ARG A 86 -15.76 -8.12 10.63
CA ARG A 86 -17.00 -8.90 10.82
C ARG A 86 -18.25 -8.01 10.95
N VAL A 87 -18.07 -6.71 11.15
CA VAL A 87 -19.15 -5.73 11.31
C VAL A 87 -19.05 -4.62 10.26
N PRO A 88 -20.17 -3.98 9.87
CA PRO A 88 -20.15 -2.85 8.96
C PRO A 88 -19.34 -1.68 9.54
N ALA A 89 -18.67 -0.91 8.67
CA ALA A 89 -17.81 0.21 9.09
C ALA A 89 -18.52 1.26 9.98
N GLU A 90 -19.84 1.45 9.81
CA GLU A 90 -20.67 2.34 10.63
C GLU A 90 -20.77 1.90 12.10
N VAL A 91 -20.83 0.59 12.36
CA VAL A 91 -20.91 0.02 13.71
C VAL A 91 -19.56 0.14 14.43
N THR A 92 -18.47 0.00 13.69
CA THR A 92 -17.11 0.20 14.18
C THR A 92 -16.86 1.66 14.60
N ALA A 93 -17.37 2.62 13.83
CA ALA A 93 -17.28 4.05 14.15
C ALA A 93 -18.16 4.45 15.36
N ALA A 94 -19.37 3.89 15.49
CA ALA A 94 -20.24 4.12 16.65
C ALA A 94 -19.67 3.54 17.95
N SER A 95 -18.98 2.38 17.87
CA SER A 95 -18.29 1.80 19.03
C SER A 95 -17.10 2.64 19.49
N GLN A 96 -16.42 3.33 18.56
CA GLN A 96 -15.33 4.25 18.87
C GLN A 96 -15.84 5.57 19.48
N SER A 97 -16.99 6.10 19.03
CA SER A 97 -17.56 7.33 19.60
C SER A 97 -18.10 7.14 21.03
N VAL A 98 -18.71 5.98 21.33
CA VAL A 98 -19.19 5.65 22.68
C VAL A 98 -18.04 5.38 23.64
N ALA A 99 -16.95 4.73 23.20
CA ALA A 99 -15.75 4.55 24.02
C ALA A 99 -15.03 5.87 24.35
N THR A 100 -15.19 6.90 23.49
CA THR A 100 -14.63 8.24 23.73
C THR A 100 -15.48 9.04 24.73
N GLN A 101 -16.79 8.74 24.85
CA GLN A 101 -17.69 9.38 25.83
C GLN A 101 -17.66 8.72 27.20
N ALA A 102 -17.35 7.43 27.31
CA ALA A 102 -17.27 6.70 28.58
C ALA A 102 -16.00 6.98 29.41
N ALA A 103 -15.01 7.68 28.85
CA ALA A 103 -13.72 7.96 29.50
C ALA A 103 -13.67 9.28 30.30
N VAL A 104 -14.81 9.95 30.55
CA VAL A 104 -14.84 11.28 31.20
C VAL A 104 -15.45 11.27 32.61
N ASP A 105 -15.97 10.15 33.13
CA ASP A 105 -16.53 10.09 34.48
C ASP A 105 -15.56 9.48 35.51
N GLU A 106 -14.76 10.33 36.15
CA GLU A 106 -14.30 10.15 37.54
C GLU A 106 -14.34 11.50 38.30
N PRO A 107 -14.60 11.50 39.63
CA PRO A 107 -15.22 12.62 40.32
C PRO A 107 -14.21 13.64 40.85
N VAL A 108 -14.50 14.93 40.65
CA VAL A 108 -13.80 16.04 41.32
C VAL A 108 -14.76 16.78 42.24
N ALA A 109 -14.43 16.80 43.53
CA ALA A 109 -15.08 17.58 44.59
C ALA A 109 -14.40 18.97 44.72
N PRO A 110 -15.02 19.97 45.38
CA PRO A 110 -15.33 21.24 44.72
C PRO A 110 -14.52 22.44 45.24
N GLY A 111 -14.52 23.51 44.44
CA GLY A 111 -14.14 24.85 44.90
C GLY A 111 -14.28 25.92 43.81
N ALA A 112 -15.32 26.75 43.94
CA ALA A 112 -15.46 28.19 43.59
C ALA A 112 -14.85 28.72 42.27
N GLU A 113 -15.46 29.57 41.45
CA GLU A 113 -16.57 30.49 41.62
C GLU A 113 -16.97 31.02 40.23
N ALA A 114 -18.17 31.59 40.17
CA ALA A 114 -18.92 31.95 38.97
C ALA A 114 -18.40 33.18 38.19
N ALA A 115 -18.64 33.19 36.88
CA ALA A 115 -19.08 34.40 36.16
C ALA A 115 -19.80 33.99 34.86
N ALA A 116 -20.94 34.62 34.65
CA ALA A 116 -22.01 34.20 33.76
C ALA A 116 -22.01 34.88 32.38
N ALA A 117 -22.74 34.23 31.45
CA ALA A 117 -23.57 34.77 30.37
C ALA A 117 -22.88 35.44 29.15
N THR A 118 -23.42 35.46 27.93
CA THR A 118 -24.74 35.12 27.38
C THR A 118 -24.58 34.80 25.88
N VAL A 119 -25.47 33.98 25.33
CA VAL A 119 -25.63 33.70 23.89
C VAL A 119 -26.57 34.74 23.27
N GLU A 120 -26.24 35.25 22.08
CA GLU A 120 -27.27 35.78 21.16
C GLU A 120 -26.82 35.71 19.69
N ALA A 121 -27.80 35.52 18.80
CA ALA A 121 -27.68 35.13 17.40
C ALA A 121 -28.19 36.24 16.45
N ALA A 122 -27.70 36.27 15.19
CA ALA A 122 -28.36 36.78 13.95
C ALA A 122 -27.35 36.65 12.78
N ILE A 123 -27.57 35.90 11.68
CA ILE A 123 -28.46 36.03 10.49
C ILE A 123 -28.15 37.23 9.56
N LEU A 124 -27.64 36.87 8.36
CA LEU A 124 -27.75 37.43 6.98
C LEU A 124 -27.97 38.95 6.75
N GLU A 125 -27.19 39.57 5.84
CA GLU A 125 -27.57 39.78 4.42
C GLU A 125 -26.49 40.49 3.57
N ASN A 126 -26.71 40.48 2.27
CA ASN A 126 -25.84 40.71 1.11
C ASN A 126 -26.19 42.05 0.44
N ALA A 127 -25.24 42.88 -0.03
CA ALA A 127 -25.53 43.93 -1.02
C ALA A 127 -24.27 44.47 -1.72
N ALA A 128 -24.45 44.85 -2.99
CA ALA A 128 -23.45 44.95 -4.04
C ALA A 128 -22.84 46.35 -4.30
N LYS A 129 -21.81 46.32 -5.16
CA LYS A 129 -20.92 47.35 -5.77
C LYS A 129 -21.59 48.64 -6.31
N PRO A 130 -20.77 49.64 -6.74
CA PRO A 130 -20.40 49.70 -8.17
C PRO A 130 -18.91 50.03 -8.49
N ALA A 131 -18.52 49.68 -9.72
CA ALA A 131 -17.23 49.90 -10.40
C ALA A 131 -17.15 51.31 -11.06
N LYS A 132 -16.06 51.88 -11.60
CA LYS A 132 -14.96 51.38 -12.47
C LYS A 132 -13.81 52.42 -12.52
N ALA A 133 -12.59 51.99 -12.88
CA ALA A 133 -11.80 52.58 -13.97
C ALA A 133 -10.68 51.61 -14.43
N VAL A 134 -10.56 51.45 -15.75
CA VAL A 134 -9.74 50.46 -16.46
C VAL A 134 -8.42 51.09 -16.92
N LYS A 135 -7.30 50.37 -16.77
CA LYS A 135 -6.15 50.38 -17.72
C LYS A 135 -5.47 49.01 -17.70
N SER A 136 -5.23 48.43 -18.87
CA SER A 136 -4.30 47.32 -19.17
C SER A 136 -3.16 47.90 -20.04
N PRO A 137 -2.04 47.20 -20.38
CA PRO A 137 -1.70 45.79 -20.11
C PRO A 137 -0.24 45.52 -19.66
N ALA A 138 0.03 44.39 -19.02
CA ALA A 138 1.34 43.74 -19.08
C ALA A 138 1.18 42.23 -18.83
N LEU A 139 1.69 41.44 -19.77
CA LEU A 139 1.87 39.99 -19.67
C LEU A 139 2.77 39.65 -18.49
N ASN A 140 2.34 38.78 -17.58
CA ASN A 140 3.29 37.94 -16.84
C ASN A 140 2.68 36.68 -16.21
N ALA A 141 3.45 35.60 -16.38
CA ALA A 141 3.67 34.46 -15.50
C ALA A 141 2.47 33.55 -15.13
N GLN A 142 2.45 32.40 -15.83
CA GLN A 142 2.27 31.05 -15.26
C GLN A 142 1.25 30.90 -14.12
N GLU A 143 0.05 30.43 -14.49
CA GLU A 143 -0.77 29.64 -13.59
C GLU A 143 -0.02 28.35 -13.24
N ALA A 144 0.67 28.38 -12.09
CA ALA A 144 1.15 27.19 -11.44
C ALA A 144 -0.05 26.37 -10.97
N LEU A 145 -0.14 25.11 -11.40
CA LEU A 145 -1.01 24.10 -10.82
C LEU A 145 -0.82 24.08 -9.29
N PRO A 146 -1.88 23.90 -8.48
CA PRO A 146 -1.74 23.91 -7.02
C PRO A 146 -0.83 22.76 -6.61
N SER A 147 0.33 23.08 -6.03
CA SER A 147 1.18 22.08 -5.41
C SER A 147 0.38 21.41 -4.30
N SER A 148 0.12 20.12 -4.46
CA SER A 148 -0.47 19.29 -3.41
C SER A 148 0.44 19.41 -2.19
N ARG A 149 0.02 20.19 -1.20
CA ARG A 149 0.76 20.42 0.03
C ARG A 149 0.79 19.08 0.78
N THR A 150 1.98 18.51 0.97
CA THR A 150 2.15 17.26 1.72
C THR A 150 1.40 17.34 3.05
N PRO A 151 0.54 16.36 3.38
CA PRO A 151 -0.20 16.38 4.64
C PRO A 151 0.74 16.44 5.84
N LYS A 152 0.31 17.12 6.92
CA LYS A 152 1.13 17.28 8.14
C LYS A 152 1.62 15.94 8.71
N TRP A 153 0.76 14.92 8.71
CA TRP A 153 1.13 13.58 9.20
C TRP A 153 2.29 12.97 8.40
N GLU A 154 2.32 13.17 7.08
CA GLU A 154 3.35 12.61 6.20
C GLU A 154 4.67 13.34 6.41
N SER A 155 4.64 14.67 6.56
CA SER A 155 5.84 15.45 6.91
C SER A 155 6.41 15.03 8.28
N MET A 156 5.57 14.86 9.30
CA MET A 156 5.99 14.42 10.63
C MET A 156 6.59 13.01 10.61
N ALA A 157 5.94 12.07 9.92
CA ALA A 157 6.45 10.70 9.77
C ALA A 157 7.80 10.67 9.05
N ARG A 158 7.98 11.45 7.96
CA ARG A 158 9.27 11.55 7.25
C ARG A 158 10.36 12.15 8.13
N GLU A 159 10.05 13.16 8.93
CA GLU A 159 10.99 13.76 9.88
C GLU A 159 11.40 12.77 10.97
N GLN A 160 10.44 12.02 11.54
CA GLN A 160 10.72 10.97 12.53
C GLN A 160 11.64 9.88 11.98
N VAL A 161 11.36 9.39 10.76
CA VAL A 161 12.21 8.41 10.06
C VAL A 161 13.61 8.96 9.84
N LEU A 162 13.73 10.21 9.38
CA LEU A 162 15.02 10.86 9.14
C LEU A 162 15.86 10.94 10.43
N GLU A 163 15.26 11.39 11.53
CA GLU A 163 15.93 11.48 12.82
C GLU A 163 16.32 10.10 13.38
N ALA A 164 15.49 9.08 13.17
CA ALA A 164 15.83 7.71 13.53
C ALA A 164 17.01 7.18 12.72
N ILE A 165 17.05 7.40 11.40
CA ILE A 165 18.20 6.96 10.57
C ILE A 165 19.50 7.60 11.08
N LYS A 166 19.49 8.91 11.37
CA LYS A 166 20.65 9.60 11.95
C LYS A 166 21.05 8.99 13.30
N ARG A 167 20.07 8.74 14.18
CA ARG A 167 20.27 8.14 15.51
C ARG A 167 20.90 6.75 15.44
N TYR A 168 20.37 5.89 14.58
CA TYR A 168 20.79 4.47 14.51
C TYR A 168 21.98 4.21 13.59
N THR A 169 22.47 5.21 12.84
CA THR A 169 23.67 5.06 12.00
C THR A 169 24.88 4.58 12.81
N LYS A 170 25.17 5.20 13.97
CA LYS A 170 26.30 4.78 14.82
C LYS A 170 26.10 3.38 15.42
N PRO A 171 24.96 3.07 16.08
CA PRO A 171 24.67 1.70 16.53
C PRO A 171 24.85 0.63 15.45
N LEU A 172 24.37 0.88 14.23
CA LEU A 172 24.54 -0.06 13.11
C LEU A 172 26.01 -0.23 12.69
N HIS A 173 26.80 0.85 12.69
CA HIS A 173 28.25 0.74 12.49
C HIS A 173 28.92 -0.08 13.60
N ASP A 174 28.54 0.13 14.86
CA ASP A 174 29.11 -0.60 16.00
C ASP A 174 28.75 -2.10 15.94
N LEU A 175 27.51 -2.44 15.55
CA LEU A 175 27.12 -3.83 15.28
C LEU A 175 27.96 -4.46 14.17
N LYS A 176 28.14 -3.72 13.06
CA LYS A 176 28.91 -4.20 11.90
C LYS A 176 30.39 -4.40 12.25
N ALA A 177 30.98 -3.48 13.02
CA ALA A 177 32.38 -3.55 13.43
C ALA A 177 32.69 -4.78 14.29
N ARG A 178 31.74 -5.24 15.09
CA ARG A 178 31.88 -6.42 15.96
C ARG A 178 31.27 -7.71 15.38
N ASP A 179 30.79 -7.68 14.14
CA ASP A 179 30.01 -8.76 13.52
C ASP A 179 28.92 -9.34 14.45
N ALA A 180 28.07 -8.45 14.96
CA ALA A 180 27.02 -8.81 15.90
C ALA A 180 26.11 -9.92 15.35
N ASN A 181 25.67 -10.83 16.21
CA ASN A 181 24.79 -11.93 15.81
C ASN A 181 23.37 -11.44 15.42
N GLU A 182 22.52 -12.35 14.96
CA GLU A 182 21.14 -12.04 14.53
C GLU A 182 20.29 -11.47 15.66
N GLY A 183 20.41 -11.99 16.89
CA GLY A 183 19.67 -11.50 18.06
C GLY A 183 20.04 -10.06 18.42
N ASP A 184 21.34 -9.74 18.45
CA ASP A 184 21.82 -8.37 18.68
C ASP A 184 21.39 -7.41 17.56
N THR A 185 21.39 -7.90 16.31
CA THR A 185 20.90 -7.13 15.16
C THR A 185 19.41 -6.85 15.28
N ARG A 186 18.64 -7.86 15.71
CA ARG A 186 17.20 -7.77 15.96
C ARG A 186 16.86 -6.72 17.02
N LEU A 187 17.68 -6.54 18.06
CA LEU A 187 17.46 -5.48 19.07
C LEU A 187 17.45 -4.09 18.42
N VAL A 188 18.48 -3.74 17.64
CA VAL A 188 18.53 -2.43 16.97
C VAL A 188 17.43 -2.29 15.92
N VAL A 189 17.08 -3.37 15.20
CA VAL A 189 15.93 -3.36 14.28
C VAL A 189 14.62 -3.10 15.01
N THR A 190 14.43 -3.67 16.21
CA THR A 190 13.23 -3.41 17.04
C THR A 190 13.14 -1.93 17.39
N ASP A 191 14.26 -1.33 17.77
CA ASP A 191 14.29 0.08 18.13
C ASP A 191 14.01 0.98 16.92
N ILE A 192 14.55 0.65 15.73
CA ILE A 192 14.22 1.34 14.48
C ILE A 192 12.72 1.22 14.17
N LEU A 193 12.14 0.02 14.32
CA LEU A 193 10.71 -0.21 14.11
C LEU A 193 9.86 0.64 15.07
N CYS A 194 10.18 0.61 16.36
CA CYS A 194 9.36 1.29 17.36
C CYS A 194 9.56 2.82 17.34
N GLU A 195 10.81 3.28 17.40
CA GLU A 195 11.11 4.71 17.52
C GLU A 195 11.13 5.45 16.18
N GLY A 196 11.54 4.76 15.11
CA GLY A 196 11.68 5.37 13.78
C GLY A 196 10.50 5.17 12.85
N LEU A 197 9.83 4.02 12.95
CA LEU A 197 8.68 3.66 12.10
C LEU A 197 7.34 3.70 12.83
N ASP A 198 7.34 4.15 14.09
CA ASP A 198 6.17 4.41 14.94
C ASP A 198 5.31 3.18 15.24
N TYR A 199 5.94 2.00 15.32
CA TYR A 199 5.25 0.78 15.73
C TYR A 199 5.16 0.65 17.25
N ASP A 200 3.97 0.36 17.76
CA ASP A 200 3.83 -0.11 19.13
C ASP A 200 4.30 -1.57 19.24
N LYS A 201 5.25 -1.80 20.15
CA LYS A 201 5.89 -3.12 20.34
C LYS A 201 4.91 -4.25 20.68
N PHE A 202 3.81 -3.96 21.36
CA PHE A 202 2.87 -4.98 21.85
C PHE A 202 1.62 -5.10 20.97
N ARG A 203 1.20 -3.99 20.35
CA ARG A 203 0.01 -3.93 19.52
C ARG A 203 0.30 -4.20 18.05
N ASP A 204 1.36 -3.59 17.54
CA ASP A 204 1.62 -3.54 16.09
C ASP A 204 2.69 -4.57 15.67
N LEU A 205 3.50 -5.10 16.59
CA LEU A 205 4.49 -6.15 16.30
C LEU A 205 4.14 -7.45 17.01
N THR A 206 4.14 -8.57 16.28
CA THR A 206 4.01 -9.92 16.85
C THR A 206 5.23 -10.76 16.53
N THR A 207 5.91 -11.28 17.54
CA THR A 207 7.17 -12.04 17.41
C THR A 207 6.97 -13.54 17.19
N GLU A 208 5.74 -14.04 17.36
CA GLU A 208 5.46 -15.48 17.32
C GLU A 208 4.14 -15.76 16.59
N TYR A 209 4.19 -15.88 15.26
CA TYR A 209 3.12 -16.55 14.52
C TYR A 209 3.60 -17.96 14.18
N MET A 210 3.34 -18.90 15.11
CA MET A 210 3.76 -20.30 15.00
C MET A 210 2.91 -21.07 13.98
N VAL A 211 3.49 -21.45 12.83
CA VAL A 211 2.98 -22.60 12.05
C VAL A 211 4.15 -23.38 11.42
N ARG A 212 4.62 -24.44 12.10
CA ARG A 212 5.62 -25.44 11.63
C ARG A 212 7.05 -24.92 11.36
N GLN A 213 7.93 -25.20 12.33
CA GLN A 213 9.41 -25.28 12.29
C GLN A 213 10.27 -24.12 11.75
N ASP A 214 9.72 -23.10 11.09
CA ASP A 214 10.46 -21.88 10.69
C ASP A 214 9.64 -20.63 11.03
N PHE A 215 10.28 -19.53 11.37
CA PHE A 215 9.61 -18.32 11.91
C PHE A 215 9.96 -17.09 11.07
N ALA A 216 9.00 -16.17 10.94
CA ALA A 216 9.31 -14.77 10.66
C ALA A 216 9.60 -14.08 11.99
N ASP A 217 10.58 -13.18 12.01
CA ASP A 217 10.92 -12.44 13.24
C ASP A 217 9.81 -11.51 13.73
N TYR A 218 9.11 -10.87 12.79
CA TYR A 218 7.95 -10.03 13.10
C TYR A 218 6.82 -10.23 12.10
N GLY A 219 5.60 -10.34 12.61
CA GLY A 219 4.40 -9.94 11.89
C GLY A 219 4.04 -8.49 12.24
N VAL A 220 3.79 -7.67 11.22
CA VAL A 220 3.35 -6.28 11.38
C VAL A 220 1.85 -6.21 11.30
N ARG A 221 1.22 -5.64 12.33
CA ARG A 221 -0.22 -5.42 12.40
C ARG A 221 -0.56 -3.95 12.30
N ILE A 222 -1.54 -3.64 11.46
CA ILE A 222 -2.18 -2.33 11.39
C ILE A 222 -3.66 -2.54 11.65
N ASP A 223 -4.23 -1.79 12.59
CA ASP A 223 -5.64 -1.90 12.97
C ASP A 223 -6.09 -3.37 13.24
N LYS A 224 -5.21 -4.12 13.93
CA LYS A 224 -5.33 -5.55 14.29
C LYS A 224 -5.21 -6.54 13.12
N GLN A 225 -4.96 -6.08 11.90
CA GLN A 225 -4.75 -6.93 10.73
C GLN A 225 -3.28 -7.10 10.45
N LEU A 226 -2.85 -8.33 10.17
CA LEU A 226 -1.51 -8.59 9.68
C LEU A 226 -1.38 -8.00 8.27
N VAL A 227 -0.33 -7.21 8.02
CA VAL A 227 -0.11 -6.52 6.73
C VAL A 227 1.27 -6.75 6.13
N ALA A 228 2.24 -7.17 6.94
CA ALA A 228 3.58 -7.51 6.45
C ALA A 228 4.28 -8.51 7.38
N PHE A 229 5.28 -9.20 6.84
CA PHE A 229 6.26 -9.96 7.63
C PHE A 229 7.64 -9.30 7.53
N ILE A 230 8.42 -9.36 8.60
CA ILE A 230 9.81 -8.89 8.64
C ILE A 230 10.70 -10.04 9.10
N GLU A 231 11.77 -10.28 8.35
CA GLU A 231 12.82 -11.23 8.67
C GLU A 231 14.14 -10.50 8.91
N VAL A 232 14.76 -10.71 10.06
CA VAL A 232 16.04 -10.11 10.42
C VAL A 232 17.16 -11.15 10.29
N LYS A 233 18.26 -10.74 9.67
CA LYS A 233 19.49 -11.53 9.56
C LYS A 233 20.62 -10.85 10.31
N ARG A 234 21.72 -11.58 10.52
CA ARG A 234 22.97 -11.06 11.07
C ARG A 234 23.45 -9.83 10.27
N ILE A 235 23.95 -8.79 10.94
CA ILE A 235 24.41 -7.53 10.34
C ILE A 235 25.37 -7.67 9.15
N SER A 236 26.26 -8.66 9.15
CA SER A 236 27.22 -8.90 8.06
C SER A 236 26.72 -9.87 6.98
N GLN A 237 25.53 -10.45 7.16
CA GLN A 237 24.97 -11.41 6.22
C GLN A 237 24.42 -10.70 4.99
N LYS A 238 24.90 -11.10 3.81
CA LYS A 238 24.36 -10.62 2.54
C LYS A 238 22.95 -11.19 2.34
N LEU A 239 21.98 -10.29 2.18
CA LEU A 239 20.59 -10.65 1.94
C LEU A 239 20.41 -11.28 0.55
N ASN A 240 19.55 -12.29 0.46
CA ASN A 240 19.26 -12.99 -0.79
C ASN A 240 17.86 -13.65 -0.73
N GLU A 241 17.33 -14.04 -1.90
CA GLU A 241 16.00 -14.62 -2.04
C GLU A 241 15.78 -15.92 -1.27
N ARG A 242 16.83 -16.68 -0.91
CA ARG A 242 16.64 -17.89 -0.10
C ARG A 242 16.14 -17.55 1.30
N HIS A 243 16.55 -16.40 1.83
CA HIS A 243 16.05 -15.91 3.12
C HIS A 243 14.57 -15.51 3.04
N LEU A 244 14.08 -15.07 1.87
CA LEU A 244 12.66 -14.74 1.69
C LEU A 244 11.75 -15.96 1.74
N ARG A 245 12.23 -17.15 1.41
CA ARG A 245 11.38 -18.35 1.38
C ARG A 245 10.71 -18.63 2.73
N GLN A 246 11.37 -18.28 3.83
CA GLN A 246 10.82 -18.40 5.18
C GLN A 246 9.55 -17.55 5.33
N VAL A 247 9.60 -16.27 4.94
CA VAL A 247 8.44 -15.35 5.02
C VAL A 247 7.44 -15.51 3.88
N GLN A 248 7.88 -15.95 2.70
CA GLN A 248 7.04 -16.09 1.51
C GLN A 248 5.95 -17.14 1.68
N MET A 249 6.27 -18.28 2.29
CA MET A 249 5.29 -19.34 2.51
C MET A 249 4.12 -18.83 3.38
N TYR A 250 4.42 -18.06 4.43
CA TYR A 250 3.40 -17.46 5.28
C TYR A 250 2.61 -16.38 4.57
N ALA A 251 3.31 -15.51 3.82
CA ALA A 251 2.66 -14.47 3.05
C ALA A 251 1.65 -15.03 2.05
N VAL A 252 1.94 -16.17 1.41
CA VAL A 252 0.98 -16.87 0.54
C VAL A 252 -0.20 -17.44 1.33
N ASN A 253 0.05 -18.12 2.45
CA ASN A 253 -1.00 -18.79 3.23
C ASN A 253 -1.98 -17.80 3.91
N GLU A 254 -1.47 -16.67 4.37
CA GLU A 254 -2.22 -15.62 5.09
C GLU A 254 -2.68 -14.48 4.14
N GLY A 255 -2.39 -14.61 2.83
CA GLY A 255 -2.70 -13.61 1.80
C GLY A 255 -2.11 -12.22 2.10
N ILE A 256 -0.89 -12.17 2.63
CA ILE A 256 -0.17 -10.94 2.96
C ILE A 256 0.70 -10.52 1.79
N GLU A 257 0.54 -9.28 1.35
CA GLU A 257 1.21 -8.76 0.14
C GLU A 257 2.66 -8.33 0.40
N TRP A 258 3.04 -8.01 1.64
CA TRP A 258 4.31 -7.38 1.95
C TRP A 258 5.25 -8.24 2.80
N MET A 259 6.51 -8.32 2.37
CA MET A 259 7.59 -8.95 3.12
C MET A 259 8.80 -8.02 3.17
N VAL A 260 9.47 -7.96 4.31
CA VAL A 260 10.68 -7.17 4.51
C VAL A 260 11.79 -8.11 4.94
N LEU A 261 12.94 -8.01 4.28
CA LEU A 261 14.16 -8.71 4.67
C LEU A 261 15.21 -7.65 5.04
N THR A 262 15.79 -7.77 6.23
CA THR A 262 16.77 -6.79 6.71
C THR A 262 17.91 -7.45 7.47
N ASN A 263 19.08 -6.83 7.44
CA ASN A 263 20.16 -7.11 8.39
C ASN A 263 20.46 -5.90 9.28
N GLY A 264 19.50 -4.98 9.42
CA GLY A 264 19.66 -3.70 10.10
C GLY A 264 20.26 -2.61 9.23
N ALA A 265 21.34 -2.92 8.48
CA ALA A 265 21.96 -1.98 7.55
C ALA A 265 21.19 -1.89 6.22
N VAL A 266 20.94 -3.02 5.57
CA VAL A 266 20.21 -3.12 4.32
C VAL A 266 18.77 -3.52 4.59
N TRP A 267 17.83 -2.80 4.01
CA TRP A 267 16.40 -3.08 4.06
C TRP A 267 15.87 -3.33 2.66
N GLN A 268 15.26 -4.49 2.46
CA GLN A 268 14.64 -4.89 1.20
C GLN A 268 13.15 -5.14 1.43
N ALA A 269 12.29 -4.44 0.69
CA ALA A 269 10.85 -4.69 0.71
C ALA A 269 10.44 -5.42 -0.57
N TYR A 270 9.62 -6.46 -0.41
CA TYR A 270 9.13 -7.30 -1.48
C TYR A 270 7.60 -7.31 -1.48
N HIS A 271 7.04 -7.19 -2.67
CA HIS A 271 5.63 -7.34 -2.92
C HIS A 271 5.33 -8.74 -3.47
N LEU A 272 4.36 -9.41 -2.86
CA LEU A 272 3.80 -10.69 -3.29
C LEU A 272 2.51 -10.41 -4.06
N THR A 273 2.48 -10.76 -5.34
CA THR A 273 1.27 -10.70 -6.15
C THR A 273 0.65 -12.09 -6.24
N GLY A 274 -0.56 -12.23 -5.70
CA GLY A 274 -1.35 -13.46 -5.76
C GLY A 274 -1.61 -13.94 -7.19
N GLY A 275 -1.68 -15.26 -7.37
CA GLY A 275 -1.86 -15.90 -8.66
C GLY A 275 -1.25 -17.30 -8.71
N LEU A 276 -1.40 -17.97 -9.85
CA LEU A 276 -0.78 -19.26 -10.15
C LEU A 276 0.06 -19.08 -11.43
N PRO A 277 1.41 -18.99 -11.35
CA PRO A 277 2.21 -18.97 -10.13
C PRO A 277 2.12 -17.63 -9.36
N VAL A 278 2.46 -17.68 -8.08
CA VAL A 278 2.64 -16.46 -7.26
C VAL A 278 3.92 -15.75 -7.71
N VAL A 279 3.88 -14.42 -7.80
CA VAL A 279 5.03 -13.60 -8.23
C VAL A 279 5.54 -12.78 -7.05
N VAL A 280 6.86 -12.75 -6.86
CA VAL A 280 7.53 -11.92 -5.86
C VAL A 280 8.42 -10.91 -6.57
N ASN A 281 8.25 -9.63 -6.27
CA ASN A 281 9.06 -8.55 -6.82
C ASN A 281 9.65 -7.70 -5.71
N MET A 282 10.91 -7.31 -5.83
CA MET A 282 11.52 -6.33 -4.93
C MET A 282 10.96 -4.94 -5.25
N ALA A 283 10.28 -4.33 -4.29
CA ALA A 283 9.75 -2.97 -4.42
C ALA A 283 10.87 -1.93 -4.26
N PHE A 284 11.71 -2.10 -3.23
CA PHE A 284 12.91 -1.28 -3.04
C PHE A 284 13.97 -2.01 -2.22
N GLU A 285 15.20 -1.49 -2.31
CA GLU A 285 16.33 -1.83 -1.45
C GLU A 285 17.01 -0.52 -1.04
N ILE A 286 17.38 -0.39 0.23
CA ILE A 286 18.15 0.74 0.74
C ILE A 286 19.19 0.28 1.77
N ASP A 287 20.44 0.72 1.60
CA ASP A 287 21.53 0.53 2.57
C ASP A 287 21.67 1.79 3.42
N LEU A 288 21.28 1.71 4.69
CA LEU A 288 21.38 2.79 5.67
C LEU A 288 22.83 3.18 5.99
N LEU A 289 23.78 2.27 5.78
CA LEU A 289 25.22 2.52 5.89
C LEU A 289 25.89 2.80 4.52
N GLY A 290 25.08 2.82 3.46
CA GLY A 290 25.52 3.09 2.09
C GLY A 290 25.69 4.57 1.78
N PRO A 291 26.05 4.89 0.53
CA PRO A 291 26.40 6.25 0.10
C PRO A 291 25.21 7.20 -0.10
N ALA A 292 23.98 6.69 -0.11
CA ALA A 292 22.76 7.49 -0.25
C ALA A 292 22.67 8.58 0.85
N SER A 293 22.03 9.71 0.53
CA SER A 293 21.83 10.77 1.53
C SER A 293 20.87 10.31 2.64
N PHE A 294 20.85 11.01 3.77
CA PHE A 294 19.90 10.68 4.84
C PHE A 294 18.45 10.87 4.40
N GLU A 295 18.20 11.87 3.56
CA GLU A 295 16.89 12.17 2.99
C GLU A 295 16.43 11.03 2.07
N GLU A 296 17.28 10.56 1.16
CA GLU A 296 16.97 9.43 0.28
C GLU A 296 16.71 8.15 1.09
N LYS A 297 17.54 7.89 2.11
CA LYS A 297 17.31 6.76 3.04
C LYS A 297 15.95 6.88 3.74
N ALA A 298 15.60 8.09 4.17
CA ALA A 298 14.33 8.35 4.83
C ALA A 298 13.13 8.21 3.89
N GLU A 299 13.26 8.56 2.61
CA GLU A 299 12.19 8.38 1.63
C GLU A 299 11.78 6.91 1.46
N PHE A 300 12.76 6.00 1.37
CA PHE A 300 12.49 4.57 1.28
C PHE A 300 11.99 3.99 2.60
N MET A 301 12.65 4.31 3.71
CA MET A 301 12.24 3.80 5.03
C MET A 301 10.87 4.32 5.45
N PHE A 302 10.47 5.52 5.01
CA PHE A 302 9.13 6.06 5.23
C PHE A 302 8.03 5.15 4.67
N LEU A 303 8.29 4.41 3.58
CA LEU A 303 7.30 3.47 3.04
C LEU A 303 6.97 2.32 4.01
N LEU A 304 7.85 2.04 4.97
CA LEU A 304 7.64 1.05 6.04
C LEU A 304 7.11 1.68 7.33
N HIS A 305 6.89 2.99 7.37
CA HIS A 305 6.33 3.66 8.55
C HIS A 305 4.88 3.19 8.77
N ARG A 306 4.47 3.02 10.03
CA ARG A 306 3.14 2.51 10.42
C ARG A 306 1.99 3.22 9.68
N GLU A 307 1.98 4.55 9.72
CA GLU A 307 0.95 5.36 9.05
C GLU A 307 1.03 5.30 7.50
N ALA A 308 2.23 5.10 6.94
CA ALA A 308 2.41 4.95 5.50
C ALA A 308 1.86 3.61 5.00
N LEU A 309 2.09 2.52 5.75
CA LEU A 309 1.47 1.22 5.49
C LEU A 309 -0.05 1.28 5.64
N LYS A 310 -0.55 1.89 6.72
CA LYS A 310 -2.00 2.10 6.93
C LYS A 310 -2.67 2.80 5.75
N ARG A 311 -1.97 3.74 5.13
CA ARG A 311 -2.45 4.51 3.96
C ARG A 311 -2.00 3.94 2.62
N ARG A 312 -1.42 2.74 2.59
CA ARG A 312 -0.98 2.04 1.36
C ARG A 312 -0.02 2.84 0.48
N ARG A 313 0.83 3.68 1.07
CA ARG A 313 1.82 4.50 0.32
C ARG A 313 2.88 3.63 -0.35
N ILE A 314 3.23 2.50 0.27
CA ILE A 314 4.14 1.51 -0.31
C ILE A 314 3.53 0.87 -1.57
N ASP A 315 2.22 0.63 -1.59
CA ASP A 315 1.50 0.08 -2.74
C ASP A 315 1.46 1.06 -3.90
N GLU A 316 1.21 2.34 -3.62
CA GLU A 316 1.26 3.40 -4.63
C GLU A 316 2.66 3.52 -5.26
N SER A 317 3.69 3.53 -4.41
CA SER A 317 5.10 3.59 -4.84
C SER A 317 5.46 2.37 -5.69
N TRP A 318 5.09 1.17 -5.25
CA TRP A 318 5.34 -0.07 -5.98
C TRP A 318 4.57 -0.12 -7.30
N LYS A 319 3.28 0.23 -7.33
CA LYS A 319 2.49 0.28 -8.57
C LYS A 319 3.08 1.25 -9.58
N HIS A 320 3.50 2.43 -9.12
CA HIS A 320 4.17 3.40 -9.98
C HIS A 320 5.49 2.86 -10.52
N ARG A 321 6.31 2.23 -9.68
CA ARG A 321 7.57 1.61 -10.10
C ARG A 321 7.35 0.45 -11.08
N ALA A 322 6.40 -0.43 -10.80
CA ALA A 322 6.04 -1.55 -11.66
C ALA A 322 5.53 -1.06 -13.03
N ALA A 323 4.72 0.00 -13.07
CA ALA A 323 4.26 0.59 -14.33
C ALA A 323 5.37 1.27 -15.14
N THR A 324 6.47 1.65 -14.50
CA THR A 324 7.59 2.37 -15.11
C THR A 324 8.85 1.50 -15.27
N GLU A 325 8.76 0.21 -14.96
CA GLU A 325 9.89 -0.69 -15.14
C GLU A 325 10.15 -0.98 -16.63
N PRO A 326 11.39 -1.33 -17.02
CA PRO A 326 11.75 -1.49 -18.44
C PRO A 326 10.86 -2.48 -19.20
N GLY A 327 10.39 -3.54 -18.54
CA GLY A 327 9.47 -4.51 -19.13
C GLY A 327 8.10 -3.92 -19.44
N ALA A 328 7.46 -3.32 -18.43
CA ALA A 328 6.16 -2.67 -18.60
C ALA A 328 6.21 -1.54 -19.64
N LEU A 329 7.27 -0.72 -19.63
CA LEU A 329 7.46 0.31 -20.64
C LEU A 329 7.67 -0.28 -22.04
N LEU A 330 8.41 -1.38 -22.15
CA LEU A 330 8.60 -2.05 -23.44
C LEU A 330 7.28 -2.60 -23.97
N ASP A 331 6.43 -3.20 -23.13
CA ASP A 331 5.11 -3.67 -23.53
C ASP A 331 4.23 -2.52 -24.05
N VAL A 332 4.30 -1.35 -23.41
CA VAL A 332 3.62 -0.13 -23.88
C VAL A 332 4.18 0.31 -25.25
N ILE A 333 5.50 0.37 -25.40
CA ILE A 333 6.16 0.75 -26.67
C ILE A 333 5.79 -0.21 -27.80
N LEU A 334 5.68 -1.51 -27.51
CA LEU A 334 5.34 -2.56 -28.47
C LEU A 334 3.83 -2.75 -28.67
N SER A 335 2.99 -1.94 -28.03
CA SER A 335 1.54 -1.98 -28.24
C SER A 335 1.16 -1.51 -29.64
N GLU A 336 0.08 -2.06 -30.20
CA GLU A 336 -0.41 -1.72 -31.54
C GLU A 336 -0.66 -0.21 -31.69
N ALA A 337 -1.23 0.42 -30.65
CA ALA A 337 -1.51 1.85 -30.64
C ALA A 337 -0.22 2.69 -30.76
N ILE A 338 0.82 2.35 -30.00
CA ILE A 338 2.08 3.10 -30.03
C ILE A 338 2.85 2.82 -31.32
N LEU A 339 2.92 1.56 -31.77
CA LEU A 339 3.57 1.20 -33.02
C LEU A 339 2.92 1.89 -34.23
N ASP A 340 1.59 2.02 -34.27
CA ASP A 340 0.91 2.75 -35.33
C ASP A 340 1.19 4.26 -35.28
N GLN A 341 1.28 4.86 -34.09
CA GLN A 341 1.69 6.26 -33.94
C GLN A 341 3.13 6.47 -34.39
N MET A 342 4.05 5.58 -34.01
CA MET A 342 5.45 5.62 -34.46
C MET A 342 5.52 5.51 -35.99
N ARG A 343 4.76 4.59 -36.60
CA ARG A 343 4.67 4.44 -38.07
C ARG A 343 4.20 5.73 -38.75
N LYS A 344 3.13 6.35 -38.25
CA LYS A 344 2.61 7.62 -38.77
C LYS A 344 3.64 8.73 -38.67
N GLU A 345 4.34 8.80 -37.54
CA GLU A 345 5.35 9.81 -37.28
C GLU A 345 6.60 9.63 -38.15
N VAL A 346 7.06 8.39 -38.38
CA VAL A 346 8.14 8.08 -39.32
C VAL A 346 7.76 8.56 -40.72
N LYS A 347 6.57 8.19 -41.21
CA LYS A 347 6.09 8.64 -42.54
C LYS A 347 6.02 10.16 -42.64
N ARG A 348 5.57 10.84 -41.60
CA ARG A 348 5.48 12.31 -41.55
C ARG A 348 6.85 12.98 -41.62
N ARG A 349 7.86 12.43 -40.94
CA ARG A 349 9.22 13.01 -40.88
C ARG A 349 10.10 12.66 -42.07
N THR A 350 10.00 11.44 -42.59
CA THR A 350 10.94 10.91 -43.57
C THR A 350 10.31 10.65 -44.94
N GLY A 351 8.97 10.71 -45.05
CA GLY A 351 8.23 10.30 -46.25
C GLY A 351 8.22 8.79 -46.49
N THR A 352 8.88 7.99 -45.66
CA THR A 352 9.02 6.53 -45.84
C THR A 352 7.81 5.79 -45.27
N THR A 353 7.28 4.83 -46.02
CA THR A 353 6.22 3.94 -45.52
C THR A 353 6.85 2.72 -44.84
N THR A 354 6.39 2.40 -43.65
CA THR A 354 6.79 1.22 -42.87
C THR A 354 5.57 0.54 -42.26
N THR A 355 5.74 -0.62 -41.62
CA THR A 355 4.66 -1.35 -40.93
C THR A 355 4.93 -1.45 -39.42
N PRO A 356 3.88 -1.62 -38.58
CA PRO A 356 4.04 -1.84 -37.15
C PRO A 356 4.96 -3.03 -36.82
N GLU A 357 4.91 -4.10 -37.61
CA GLU A 357 5.70 -5.32 -37.42
C GLU A 357 7.20 -5.07 -37.64
N ALA A 358 7.55 -4.36 -38.71
CA ALA A 358 8.93 -3.98 -38.99
C ALA A 358 9.50 -3.08 -37.90
N LEU A 359 8.70 -2.14 -37.37
CA LEU A 359 9.10 -1.32 -36.23
C LEU A 359 9.29 -2.14 -34.96
N SER A 360 8.38 -3.08 -34.67
CA SER A 360 8.47 -3.99 -33.53
C SER A 360 9.73 -4.85 -33.58
N GLU A 361 10.07 -5.38 -34.76
CA GLU A 361 11.28 -6.18 -34.97
C GLU A 361 12.53 -5.35 -34.67
N VAL A 362 12.69 -4.18 -35.30
CA VAL A 362 13.82 -3.27 -35.06
C VAL A 362 13.95 -2.88 -33.60
N ILE A 363 12.84 -2.57 -32.91
CA ILE A 363 12.87 -2.23 -31.48
C ILE A 363 13.42 -3.43 -30.69
N ARG A 364 12.94 -4.64 -30.95
CA ARG A 364 13.35 -5.86 -30.23
C ARG A 364 14.79 -6.29 -30.50
N THR A 365 15.30 -6.08 -31.73
CA THR A 365 16.61 -6.60 -32.15
C THR A 365 17.73 -5.57 -32.08
N GLU A 366 17.44 -4.29 -32.30
CA GLU A 366 18.45 -3.24 -32.44
C GLU A 366 18.44 -2.20 -31.32
N ILE A 367 17.31 -2.00 -30.63
CA ILE A 367 17.18 -0.96 -29.59
C ILE A 367 17.25 -1.57 -28.18
N VAL A 368 16.53 -2.66 -27.93
CA VAL A 368 16.41 -3.25 -26.59
C VAL A 368 17.62 -4.12 -26.27
N ASP A 369 18.14 -4.03 -25.04
CA ASP A 369 19.18 -4.94 -24.55
C ASP A 369 18.71 -6.40 -24.69
N PRO A 370 19.46 -7.28 -25.39
CA PRO A 370 19.12 -8.69 -25.53
C PRO A 370 18.83 -9.41 -24.20
N LYS A 371 19.44 -8.98 -23.10
CA LYS A 371 19.17 -9.52 -21.75
C LYS A 371 17.77 -9.21 -21.26
N LEU A 372 17.21 -8.05 -21.60
CA LEU A 372 15.85 -7.67 -21.24
C LEU A 372 14.83 -8.49 -22.05
N ILE A 373 15.08 -8.68 -23.35
CA ILE A 373 14.27 -9.56 -24.21
C ILE A 373 14.30 -11.00 -23.69
N ALA A 374 15.48 -11.53 -23.34
CA ALA A 374 15.61 -12.86 -22.78
C ALA A 374 14.90 -13.03 -21.42
N LYS A 375 14.73 -11.95 -20.65
CA LYS A 375 13.99 -11.97 -19.39
C LYS A 375 12.47 -11.96 -19.60
N LEU A 376 11.97 -11.23 -20.60
CA LEU A 376 10.55 -11.07 -20.89
C LEU A 376 9.97 -12.22 -21.72
N PHE A 377 10.74 -12.78 -22.65
CA PHE A 377 10.30 -13.82 -23.60
C PHE A 377 10.93 -15.18 -23.31
N LYS A 378 11.26 -15.46 -22.05
CA LYS A 378 11.59 -16.82 -21.60
C LYS A 378 10.33 -17.69 -21.69
N SER A 379 10.10 -18.25 -22.88
CA SER A 379 9.18 -19.36 -23.13
C SER A 379 9.81 -20.67 -22.70
#